data_AF-A0A2R4CCE0-F1
#
_entry.id   AF-A0A2R4CCE0-F1
#
_cell.length_a   1.000
_cell.length_b   1.000
_cell.length_c   1.000
_cell.angle_alpha   90.00
_cell.angle_beta   90.00
_cell.angle_gamma   90.00
#
_symmetry.space_group_name_H-M   'P 1'
#
loop_
_entity.id
_entity.type
_entity.pdbx_description
1 polymer ?
#
loop_
_entity_poly.entity_id
_entity_poly.type
_entity_poly.pdbx_seq_one_letter_code
_entity_poly.pdbx_strand_id
1 'polypeptide(L)'
;MSGTILLSSSESLDVRTVDFLRLADALRKHKDASPLVGRLLEHVDVFGINMVCTDELSTGEFAEFAELLRRACPDGAVNCGTFDHFLQQLCDMVRADERMRQGKSA
;
A
#
# COMPACT_ATOMS: atom_id res chain seq x y z
N MET A 1 13.77 5.24 -13.23
CA MET A 1 13.13 5.87 -12.05
C MET A 1 12.40 4.76 -11.31
N SER A 2 12.39 4.76 -9.98
CA SER A 2 11.65 3.83 -9.12
C SER A 2 10.49 4.56 -8.44
N GLY A 3 9.57 3.83 -7.83
CA GLY A 3 8.65 4.36 -6.84
C GLY A 3 9.05 3.89 -5.44
N THR A 4 8.49 4.51 -4.40
CA THR A 4 8.79 4.18 -3.00
C THR A 4 7.50 4.08 -2.21
N ILE A 5 7.40 3.08 -1.34
CA ILE A 5 6.32 2.98 -0.35
C ILE A 5 6.96 3.17 1.03
N LEU A 6 6.60 4.24 1.71
CA LEU A 6 7.06 4.54 3.05
C LEU A 6 6.07 3.91 4.04
N LEU A 7 6.50 2.86 4.73
CA LEU A 7 5.69 2.14 5.71
C LEU A 7 5.75 2.84 7.06
N SER A 8 6.95 3.17 7.51
CA SER A 8 7.20 3.91 8.75
C SER A 8 8.40 4.84 8.58
N SER A 9 8.76 5.59 9.62
CA SER A 9 9.94 6.44 9.62
C SER A 9 11.27 5.68 9.44
N SER A 10 11.29 4.37 9.68
CA SER A 10 12.46 3.50 9.55
C SER A 10 12.31 2.41 8.48
N GLU A 11 11.12 2.25 7.88
CA GLU A 11 10.84 1.17 6.94
C GLU A 11 10.24 1.70 5.64
N SER A 12 10.92 1.41 4.53
CA SER A 12 10.48 1.75 3.19
C SER A 12 10.75 0.60 2.22
N LEU A 13 10.00 0.59 1.12
CA LEU A 13 10.14 -0.37 0.05
C LEU A 13 10.32 0.38 -1.28
N ASP A 14 11.47 0.15 -1.93
CA ASP A 14 11.68 0.60 -3.30
C ASP A 14 11.03 -0.36 -4.29
N VAL A 15 10.30 0.21 -5.24
CA VAL A 15 9.43 -0.51 -6.16
C VAL A 15 9.74 -0.10 -7.59
N ARG A 16 9.66 -1.03 -8.55
CA ARG A 16 9.78 -0.68 -9.96
C ARG A 16 8.62 0.23 -10.35
N THR A 17 8.86 1.28 -11.15
CA THR A 17 7.79 2.21 -11.55
C THR A 17 6.57 1.51 -12.15
N VAL A 18 6.75 0.43 -12.93
CA VAL A 18 5.61 -0.32 -13.48
C VAL A 18 4.74 -0.97 -12.39
N ASP A 19 5.34 -1.50 -11.33
CA ASP A 19 4.59 -2.11 -10.23
C ASP A 19 3.96 -1.05 -9.34
N PHE A 20 4.68 0.06 -9.12
CA PHE A 20 4.16 1.20 -8.38
C PHE A 20 2.92 1.79 -9.06
N LEU A 21 2.97 2.02 -10.38
CA LEU A 21 1.82 2.54 -11.14
C LEU A 21 0.65 1.57 -11.13
N ARG A 22 0.91 0.25 -11.23
CA ARG A 22 -0.13 -0.77 -11.10
C ARG A 22 -0.78 -0.79 -9.72
N LEU A 23 -0.01 -0.62 -8.65
CA LEU A 23 -0.54 -0.47 -7.30
C LEU A 23 -1.39 0.81 -7.20
N ALA A 24 -0.88 1.94 -7.68
CA ALA A 24 -1.61 3.20 -7.69
C ALA A 24 -2.95 3.06 -8.43
N ASP A 25 -2.95 2.42 -9.60
CA ASP A 25 -4.17 2.14 -10.37
C ASP A 25 -5.13 1.20 -9.63
N ALA A 26 -4.62 0.20 -8.91
CA ALA A 26 -5.45 -0.68 -8.09
C ALA A 26 -6.09 0.08 -6.92
N LEU A 27 -5.34 0.96 -6.25
CA LEU A 27 -5.86 1.82 -5.19
C LEU A 27 -6.90 2.82 -5.72
N ARG A 28 -6.66 3.44 -6.89
CA ARG A 28 -7.60 4.38 -7.53
C ARG A 28 -8.99 3.78 -7.75
N LYS A 29 -9.09 2.48 -8.01
CA LYS A 29 -10.39 1.78 -8.14
C LYS A 29 -11.22 1.80 -6.86
N HIS A 30 -10.60 2.07 -5.72
CA HIS A 30 -11.24 2.15 -4.41
C HIS A 30 -11.40 3.60 -3.91
N LYS A 31 -11.09 4.61 -4.73
CA LYS A 31 -11.14 6.03 -4.34
C LYS A 31 -12.50 6.49 -3.83
N ASP A 32 -13.59 5.99 -4.42
CA ASP A 32 -14.95 6.33 -4.00
C ASP A 32 -15.40 5.56 -2.75
N ALA A 33 -14.71 4.45 -2.42
CA ALA A 33 -15.04 3.61 -1.27
C ALA A 33 -14.30 4.03 0.00
N SER A 34 -13.22 4.80 -0.13
CA SER A 34 -12.36 5.20 0.99
C SER A 34 -11.69 6.55 0.74
N PRO A 35 -11.91 7.55 1.62
CA PRO A 35 -11.21 8.83 1.52
C PRO A 35 -9.70 8.71 1.76
N LEU A 36 -9.25 7.63 2.42
CA LEU A 36 -7.84 7.34 2.66
C LEU A 36 -7.06 7.18 1.35
N VAL A 37 -7.68 6.59 0.32
CA VAL A 37 -7.05 6.41 -1.01
C VAL A 37 -6.62 7.75 -1.60
N GLY A 38 -7.43 8.80 -1.43
CA GLY A 38 -7.08 10.13 -1.91
C GLY A 38 -5.81 10.68 -1.26
N ARG A 39 -5.64 10.45 0.05
CA ARG A 39 -4.44 10.85 0.79
C ARG A 39 -3.23 10.01 0.43
N LEU A 40 -3.39 8.68 0.35
CA LEU A 40 -2.31 7.76 -0.04
C LEU A 40 -1.71 8.09 -1.42
N LEU A 41 -2.56 8.57 -2.33
CA LEU A 41 -2.16 8.88 -3.70
C LEU A 41 -1.88 10.37 -3.94
N GLU A 42 -1.93 11.22 -2.92
CA GLU A 42 -1.73 12.67 -3.08
C GLU A 42 -0.36 12.98 -3.71
N HIS A 43 0.70 12.33 -3.22
CA HIS A 43 2.04 12.46 -3.79
C HIS A 43 2.12 12.07 -5.27
N VAL A 44 1.34 11.07 -5.68
CA VAL A 44 1.30 10.58 -7.06
C VAL A 44 0.46 11.51 -7.94
N ASP A 45 -0.76 11.81 -7.51
CA ASP A 45 -1.79 12.46 -8.31
C ASP A 45 -1.61 13.99 -8.36
N VAL A 46 -1.11 14.60 -7.27
CA VAL A 46 -0.96 16.06 -7.14
C VAL A 46 0.48 16.50 -7.40
N PHE A 47 1.44 15.81 -6.78
CA PHE A 47 2.85 16.20 -6.82
C PHE A 47 3.65 15.49 -7.93
N GLY A 48 3.09 14.45 -8.56
CA GLY A 48 3.78 13.69 -9.62
C GLY A 48 4.98 12.88 -9.11
N ILE A 49 5.04 12.60 -7.81
CA ILE A 49 6.09 11.84 -7.14
C ILE A 49 5.59 10.41 -6.98
N ASN A 50 6.38 9.42 -7.43
CA ASN A 50 6.05 8.00 -7.25
C ASN A 50 6.30 7.56 -5.80
N MET A 51 5.54 8.12 -4.85
CA MET A 51 5.65 7.83 -3.44
C MET A 51 4.26 7.62 -2.82
N VAL A 52 4.14 6.62 -1.96
CA VAL A 52 2.98 6.44 -1.07
C VAL A 52 3.48 6.49 0.36
N CYS A 53 2.93 7.40 1.16
CA CYS A 53 3.29 7.57 2.56
C CYS A 53 2.22 6.98 3.46
N THR A 54 2.63 6.05 4.32
CA THR A 54 1.74 5.42 5.30
C THR A 54 2.21 5.58 6.75
N ASP A 55 3.35 6.24 6.94
CA ASP A 55 3.96 6.54 8.23
C ASP A 55 3.12 7.49 9.09
N GLU A 56 2.39 8.41 8.46
CA GLU A 56 1.47 9.34 9.13
C GLU A 56 0.08 8.74 9.42
N LEU A 57 -0.18 7.49 9.01
CA LEU A 57 -1.48 6.85 9.24
C LEU A 57 -1.62 6.41 10.69
N SER A 58 -2.79 6.71 11.25
CA SER A 58 -3.23 6.10 12.50
C SER A 58 -3.37 4.58 12.36
N THR A 59 -3.40 3.86 13.47
CA THR A 59 -3.59 2.39 13.46
C THR A 59 -4.84 1.95 12.70
N GLY A 60 -5.94 2.71 12.79
CA GLY A 60 -7.18 2.40 12.06
C GLY A 60 -7.03 2.60 10.55
N GLU A 61 -6.42 3.70 10.12
CA GLU A 61 -6.15 3.98 8.71
C GLU A 61 -5.13 3.00 8.11
N PHE A 62 -4.12 2.61 8.89
CA PHE A 62 -3.14 1.63 8.46
C PHE A 62 -3.77 0.24 8.26
N ALA A 63 -4.70 -0.15 9.14
CA ALA A 63 -5.49 -1.37 8.96
C ALA A 63 -6.40 -1.30 7.73
N GLU A 64 -7.00 -0.13 7.45
CA GLU A 64 -7.77 0.09 6.22
C GLU A 64 -6.88 0.00 4.96
N PHE A 65 -5.68 0.57 5.01
CA PHE A 65 -4.68 0.40 3.93
C PHE A 65 -4.34 -1.08 3.70
N ALA A 66 -4.13 -1.86 4.77
CA ALA A 66 -3.90 -3.30 4.66
C ALA A 66 -5.07 -4.03 3.96
N GLU A 67 -6.31 -3.67 4.28
CA GLU A 67 -7.49 -4.22 3.61
C GLU A 67 -7.60 -3.78 2.15
N LEU A 68 -7.24 -2.54 1.81
CA LEU A 68 -7.17 -2.06 0.43
C LEU A 68 -6.14 -2.84 -0.38
N LEU A 69 -4.96 -3.11 0.19
CA LEU A 69 -3.94 -3.95 -0.44
C LEU A 69 -4.44 -5.39 -0.66
N ARG A 70 -5.13 -5.97 0.33
CA ARG A 70 -5.72 -7.30 0.20
C ARG A 70 -6.78 -7.34 -0.91
N ARG A 71 -7.58 -6.30 -1.07
CA ARG A 71 -8.57 -6.20 -2.18
C ARG A 71 -7.89 -5.98 -3.54
N ALA A 72 -6.78 -5.27 -3.55
CA ALA A 72 -5.95 -5.08 -4.74
C ALA A 72 -5.22 -6.37 -5.18
N CYS A 73 -5.05 -7.32 -4.26
CA CYS A 73 -4.54 -8.67 -4.53
C CYS A 73 -5.72 -9.63 -4.78
N PRO A 74 -6.10 -9.95 -6.02
CA PRO A 74 -7.18 -10.90 -6.26
C PRO A 74 -6.81 -12.26 -5.67
N ASP A 75 -7.60 -12.73 -4.70
CA ASP A 75 -7.51 -14.07 -4.12
C ASP A 75 -7.41 -15.11 -5.25
N GLY A 76 -6.25 -15.77 -5.37
CA GLY A 76 -6.07 -16.91 -6.28
C GLY A 76 -5.29 -16.64 -7.57
N ALA A 77 -4.83 -15.43 -7.86
CA ALA A 77 -3.84 -15.22 -8.92
C ALA A 77 -2.42 -15.42 -8.36
N VAL A 78 -2.05 -16.67 -8.07
CA VAL A 78 -0.63 -17.07 -8.13
C VAL A 78 -0.26 -17.10 -9.62
N ASN A 79 -0.29 -15.94 -10.26
CA ASN A 79 0.35 -15.78 -11.54
C ASN A 79 1.83 -15.55 -11.25
N CYS A 80 2.69 -16.19 -12.02
CA CYS A 80 4.14 -16.21 -11.84
C CYS A 80 4.80 -14.85 -12.17
N GLY A 81 4.08 -13.75 -11.94
CA GLY A 81 4.43 -12.39 -12.30
C GLY A 81 5.17 -11.66 -11.18
N THR A 82 6.11 -10.81 -11.56
CA THR A 82 6.90 -9.98 -10.65
C THR A 82 6.06 -8.97 -9.84
N PHE A 83 4.87 -8.62 -10.32
CA PHE A 83 3.94 -7.74 -9.60
C PHE A 83 3.26 -8.43 -8.41
N ASP A 84 2.85 -9.69 -8.56
CA ASP A 84 2.15 -10.43 -7.50
C ASP A 84 3.11 -10.73 -6.33
N HIS A 85 4.38 -11.02 -6.64
CA HIS A 85 5.43 -11.14 -5.63
C HIS A 85 5.64 -9.82 -4.86
N PHE A 86 5.65 -8.69 -5.56
CA PHE A 86 5.75 -7.37 -4.93
C PHE A 86 4.55 -7.09 -4.00
N LEU A 87 3.32 -7.33 -4.47
CA LEU A 87 2.12 -7.13 -3.65
C LEU A 87 2.12 -8.03 -2.41
N GLN A 88 2.54 -9.29 -2.57
CA GLN A 88 2.67 -10.22 -1.45
C GLN A 88 3.70 -9.73 -0.44
N GLN A 89 4.88 -9.31 -0.89
CA GLN A 89 5.92 -8.74 -0.03
C GLN A 89 5.39 -7.52 0.74
N LEU A 90 4.69 -6.60 0.05
CA LEU A 90 4.11 -5.42 0.68
C LEU A 90 3.05 -5.80 1.72
N CYS A 91 2.18 -6.77 1.41
CA CYS A 91 1.19 -7.27 2.37
C CYS A 91 1.84 -7.88 3.61
N ASP A 92 2.93 -8.63 3.44
CA ASP A 92 3.65 -9.26 4.54
C ASP A 92 4.37 -8.23 5.42
N MET A 93 4.96 -7.19 4.83
CA MET A 93 5.53 -6.06 5.58
C MET A 93 4.46 -5.32 6.39
N VAL A 94 3.32 -5.00 5.76
CA VAL A 94 2.19 -4.35 6.43
C VAL A 94 1.64 -5.20 7.57
N ARG A 95 1.56 -6.53 7.42
CA ARG A 95 1.15 -7.45 8.50
C ARG A 95 2.16 -7.53 9.64
N ALA A 96 3.45 -7.39 9.32
CA ALA A 96 4.52 -7.44 10.31
C ALA A 96 4.60 -6.16 11.16
N ASP A 97 4.10 -5.03 10.64
CA ASP A 97 4.07 -3.72 11.29
C ASP A 97 3.44 -3.75 12.69
N GLU A 98 4.05 -3.03 13.63
CA GLU A 98 3.64 -3.02 15.03
C GLU A 98 2.22 -2.47 15.23
N ARG A 99 1.77 -1.53 14.38
CA ARG A 99 0.41 -0.98 14.43
C ARG A 99 -0.64 -2.07 14.24
N MET A 100 -0.35 -3.10 13.44
CA MET A 100 -1.25 -4.25 13.24
C MET A 100 -1.33 -5.17 14.46
N ARG A 101 -0.34 -5.14 15.37
CA ARG A 101 -0.34 -5.94 16.60
C ARG A 101 -1.10 -5.25 17.74
N GLN A 102 -1.11 -3.92 17.76
CA GLN A 102 -1.77 -3.13 18.80
C GLN A 102 -3.30 -3.16 18.71
N GLY A 103 -3.87 -3.56 17.56
CA GLY A 103 -5.32 -3.72 17.37
C GLY A 103 -5.96 -4.98 17.99
N LYS A 104 -5.19 -5.84 18.68
CA LYS A 104 -5.70 -7.09 19.29
C LYS A 104 -5.94 -7.02 20.80
N SER A 105 -5.82 -5.86 21.42
CA SER A 105 -6.14 -5.65 22.84
C SER A 105 -7.40 -4.79 23.00
N ALA A 106 -8.56 -5.41 22.82
CA ALA A 106 -9.85 -4.90 23.31
C ALA A 106 -10.75 -6.09 23.67
#